data_AF-A0A428XN66-F1
#
_entry.id   AF-A0A428XN66-F1
#
_cell.length_a   1.000
_cell.length_b   1.000
_cell.length_c   1.000
_cell.angle_alpha   90.00
_cell.angle_beta   90.00
_cell.angle_gamma   90.00
#
_symmetry.space_group_name_H-M   'P 1'
#
loop_
_entity.id
_entity.type
_entity.pdbx_description
1 polymer ?
#
loop_
_entity_poly.entity_id
_entity_poly.type
_entity_poly.pdbx_seq_one_letter_code
_entity_poly.pdbx_strand_id
1 'polypeptide(L)'
;MTGVPLLAAAVCALLVAVVATGYGWRRTGRERFLIRPAGVLLTEALALLVVGLAVNASEGFYPSWAALAPHHEGTTAGQTVPGRLDPLLGQRAGADDGAAVTITWQPDGWQQWHLAAPPVVVVPAGYLRHPGWRYPAIVVEDQAGAGQPAAPDAVLVCLRTAGARDAGILATRLPRALAADLRVTAHSWALVTPAGQAALDRAVLLADPARYRAVALLATDRRPAGPAMPTGTDTTVVRAARGAATTAALRWAGQRIPAPLAAPAALAPYQKSAGPRPGAAPTGGGHGTGQPRR
;
A
#
# COMPACT_ATOMS: atom_id res chain seq x y z
N MET A 1 -8.14 13.78 2.09
CA MET A 1 -8.82 13.98 0.78
C MET A 1 -7.99 14.82 -0.21
N THR A 2 -6.67 14.64 -0.29
CA THR A 2 -5.79 15.54 -1.05
C THR A 2 -5.52 15.11 -2.51
N GLY A 3 -5.95 13.91 -2.93
CA GLY A 3 -5.67 13.40 -4.27
C GLY A 3 -6.47 14.07 -5.39
N VAL A 4 -7.79 14.15 -5.23
CA VAL A 4 -8.71 14.70 -6.25
C VAL A 4 -8.48 16.19 -6.55
N PRO A 5 -8.39 17.11 -5.56
CA PRO A 5 -8.19 18.53 -5.87
C PRO A 5 -6.85 18.78 -6.58
N LEU A 6 -5.82 18.00 -6.25
CA LEU A 6 -4.52 18.13 -6.91
C LEU A 6 -4.54 17.56 -8.33
N LEU A 7 -5.18 16.41 -8.56
CA LEU A 7 -5.39 15.87 -9.91
C LEU A 7 -6.13 16.90 -10.78
N ALA A 8 -7.20 17.50 -10.25
CA ALA A 8 -7.95 18.55 -10.93
C ALA A 8 -7.07 19.78 -11.24
N ALA A 9 -6.27 20.25 -10.27
CA ALA A 9 -5.35 21.35 -10.47
C ALA A 9 -4.29 21.04 -11.54
N ALA A 10 -3.73 19.83 -11.56
CA ALA A 10 -2.75 19.41 -12.56
C ALA A 10 -3.35 19.32 -13.96
N VAL A 11 -4.58 18.81 -14.11
CA VAL A 11 -5.32 18.81 -15.37
C VAL A 11 -5.59 20.24 -15.84
N CYS A 12 -6.04 21.14 -14.95
CA CYS A 12 -6.22 22.55 -15.29
C CYS A 12 -4.92 23.20 -15.75
N ALA A 13 -3.80 22.96 -15.04
CA ALA A 13 -2.50 23.48 -15.41
C ALA A 13 -2.04 22.98 -16.80
N LEU A 14 -2.26 21.69 -17.10
CA LEU A 14 -1.98 21.12 -18.41
C LEU A 14 -2.80 21.81 -19.51
N LEU A 15 -4.10 22.00 -19.30
CA LEU A 15 -4.97 22.70 -20.26
C LEU A 15 -4.51 24.14 -20.51
N VAL A 16 -4.17 24.87 -19.44
CA VAL A 16 -3.62 26.22 -19.55
C VAL A 16 -2.30 26.22 -20.34
N ALA A 17 -1.40 25.27 -20.07
CA ALA A 17 -0.13 25.16 -20.78
C ALA A 17 -0.32 24.86 -22.29
N VAL A 18 -1.25 23.97 -22.64
CA VAL A 18 -1.60 23.68 -24.04
C VAL A 18 -2.13 24.92 -24.75
N VAL A 19 -3.07 25.65 -24.13
CA VAL A 19 -3.65 26.87 -24.69
C VAL A 19 -2.60 27.98 -24.84
N ALA A 20 -1.79 28.20 -23.79
CA ALA A 20 -0.72 29.19 -23.81
C ALA A 20 0.34 28.88 -24.87
N THR A 21 0.70 27.61 -25.05
CA THR A 21 1.63 27.17 -26.09
C THR A 21 1.06 27.46 -27.49
N GLY A 22 -0.19 27.09 -27.74
CA GLY A 22 -0.86 27.37 -29.01
C GLY A 22 -1.02 28.86 -29.32
N TYR A 23 -1.38 29.67 -28.31
CA TYR A 23 -1.49 31.13 -28.46
C TYR A 23 -0.13 31.80 -28.65
N GLY A 24 0.87 31.40 -27.87
CA GLY A 24 2.24 31.93 -27.94
C GLY A 24 2.88 31.73 -29.31
N TRP A 25 2.62 30.58 -29.96
CA TRP A 25 3.10 30.30 -31.32
C TRP A 25 2.54 31.29 -32.35
N ARG A 26 1.29 31.73 -32.18
CA ARG A 26 0.68 32.71 -33.10
C ARG A 26 1.28 34.10 -32.95
N ARG A 27 1.66 34.50 -31.72
CA ARG A 27 1.98 35.90 -31.40
C ARG A 27 3.46 36.27 -31.50
N THR A 28 4.39 35.35 -31.22
CA THR A 28 5.83 35.67 -31.20
C THR A 28 6.46 35.30 -32.54
N GLY A 29 7.16 36.22 -33.20
CA GLY A 29 7.75 36.01 -34.53
C GLY A 29 9.15 35.38 -34.49
N ARG A 30 10.10 36.03 -33.80
CA ARG A 30 11.54 35.69 -33.85
C ARG A 30 12.01 34.77 -32.72
N GLU A 31 11.37 34.81 -31.55
CA GLU A 31 11.71 33.98 -30.37
C GLU A 31 11.15 32.54 -30.44
N ARG A 32 10.50 32.17 -31.55
CA ARG A 32 9.84 30.88 -31.73
C ARG A 32 10.75 29.67 -31.52
N PHE A 33 12.04 29.81 -31.78
CA PHE A 33 12.99 28.69 -31.73
C PHE A 33 13.20 28.13 -30.32
N LEU A 34 13.12 28.96 -29.27
CA LEU A 34 13.28 28.51 -27.88
C LEU A 34 11.94 28.22 -27.21
N ILE A 35 10.92 29.02 -27.50
CA ILE A 35 9.60 28.90 -26.86
C ILE A 35 8.89 27.59 -27.28
N ARG A 36 9.11 27.12 -28.52
CA ARG A 36 8.50 25.88 -29.01
C ARG A 36 8.92 24.63 -28.23
N PRO A 37 10.22 24.27 -28.17
CA PRO A 37 10.64 23.08 -27.44
C PRO A 37 10.31 23.19 -25.95
N ALA A 38 10.47 24.38 -25.35
CA ALA A 38 10.12 24.59 -23.95
C ALA A 38 8.64 24.35 -23.66
N GLY A 39 7.74 24.86 -24.52
CA GLY A 39 6.30 24.64 -24.39
C GLY A 39 5.92 23.16 -24.53
N VAL A 40 6.44 22.49 -25.56
CA VAL A 40 6.20 21.05 -25.79
C VAL A 40 6.65 20.21 -24.60
N LEU A 41 7.89 20.42 -24.12
CA LEU A 41 8.44 19.71 -22.97
C LEU A 41 7.65 19.97 -21.69
N LEU A 42 7.18 21.20 -21.46
CA LEU A 42 6.33 21.51 -20.32
C LEU A 42 4.98 20.78 -20.38
N THR A 43 4.31 20.77 -21.56
CA THR A 43 3.06 20.02 -21.72
C THR A 43 3.26 18.53 -21.57
N GLU A 44 4.36 17.98 -22.08
CA GLU A 44 4.70 16.56 -21.92
C GLU A 44 4.95 16.22 -20.45
N ALA A 45 5.76 17.02 -19.74
CA ALA A 45 6.01 16.83 -18.31
C ALA A 45 4.73 16.90 -17.48
N LEU A 46 3.84 17.85 -17.78
CA LEU A 46 2.53 17.96 -17.11
C LEU A 46 1.62 16.78 -17.44
N ALA A 47 1.63 16.27 -18.67
CA ALA A 47 0.87 15.08 -19.05
C ALA A 47 1.36 13.84 -18.29
N LEU A 48 2.68 13.62 -18.25
CA LEU A 48 3.29 12.53 -17.47
C LEU A 48 2.99 12.68 -15.97
N LEU A 49 3.01 13.90 -15.43
CA LEU A 49 2.62 14.18 -14.05
C LEU A 49 1.15 13.80 -13.81
N VAL A 50 0.21 14.20 -14.68
CA VAL A 50 -1.21 13.86 -14.56
C VAL A 50 -1.42 12.34 -14.60
N VAL A 51 -0.76 11.64 -15.53
CA VAL A 51 -0.82 10.17 -15.61
C VAL A 51 -0.26 9.53 -14.35
N GLY A 52 0.91 9.98 -13.89
CA GLY A 52 1.52 9.50 -12.65
C GLY A 52 0.63 9.72 -11.43
N LEU A 53 -0.05 10.88 -11.35
CA LEU A 53 -1.01 11.18 -10.28
C LEU A 53 -2.27 10.32 -10.37
N ALA A 54 -2.77 10.06 -11.59
CA ALA A 54 -3.92 9.21 -11.80
C ALA A 54 -3.63 7.76 -11.38
N VAL A 55 -2.48 7.22 -11.79
CA VAL A 55 -2.02 5.88 -11.38
C VAL A 55 -1.75 5.84 -9.87
N ASN A 56 -1.10 6.87 -9.32
CA ASN A 56 -0.90 6.97 -7.88
C ASN A 56 -2.23 7.00 -7.11
N ALA A 57 -3.25 7.67 -7.63
CA ALA A 57 -4.57 7.71 -7.03
C ALA A 57 -5.32 6.38 -7.18
N SER A 58 -5.19 5.69 -8.31
CA SER A 58 -5.85 4.40 -8.53
C SER A 58 -5.25 3.30 -7.66
N GLU A 59 -3.91 3.26 -7.56
CA GLU A 59 -3.16 2.25 -6.81
C GLU A 59 -2.94 2.62 -5.34
N GLY A 60 -3.06 3.90 -4.99
CA GLY A 60 -2.89 4.39 -3.62
C GLY A 60 -1.45 4.39 -3.11
N PHE A 61 -0.44 4.48 -3.99
CA PHE A 61 0.98 4.40 -3.58
C PHE A 61 1.37 5.49 -2.57
N TYR A 62 0.90 6.72 -2.78
CA TYR A 62 1.14 7.87 -1.91
C TYR A 62 -0.20 8.50 -1.51
N PRO A 63 -0.74 8.13 -0.33
CA PRO A 63 -2.01 8.68 0.17
C PRO A 63 -1.96 10.20 0.42
N SER A 64 -0.77 10.74 0.72
CA SER A 64 -0.55 12.16 0.96
C SER A 64 0.83 12.62 0.48
N TRP A 65 0.94 13.89 0.10
CA TRP A 65 2.23 14.54 -0.21
C TRP A 65 3.16 14.62 1.00
N ALA A 66 2.61 14.60 2.21
CA ALA A 66 3.39 14.52 3.44
C ALA A 66 4.22 13.22 3.52
N ALA A 67 3.82 12.16 2.81
CA ALA A 67 4.62 10.94 2.67
C ALA A 67 5.81 11.10 1.71
N LEU A 68 5.77 12.07 0.80
CA LEU A 68 6.85 12.39 -0.15
C LEU A 68 7.79 13.48 0.38
N ALA A 69 7.29 14.39 1.21
CA ALA A 69 8.13 15.35 1.91
C ALA A 69 9.02 14.59 2.90
N PRO A 70 10.37 14.72 2.83
CA PRO A 70 11.24 14.14 3.84
C PRO A 70 10.85 14.72 5.19
N HIS A 71 10.29 13.89 6.07
CA HIS A 71 10.01 14.29 7.45
C HIS A 71 11.34 14.70 8.09
N HIS A 72 11.51 16.00 8.34
CA HIS A 72 12.65 16.54 9.09
C HIS A 72 12.46 16.46 10.60
N GLU A 73 11.49 15.68 11.08
CA GLU A 73 11.36 15.41 12.50
C GLU A 73 12.44 14.39 12.90
N GLY A 74 13.46 14.89 13.61
CA GLY A 74 14.59 14.15 14.18
C GLY A 74 14.25 13.07 15.20
N THR A 75 13.06 12.47 15.11
CA THR A 75 12.78 11.19 15.73
C THR A 75 13.07 10.16 14.65
N THR A 76 14.20 9.45 14.77
CA THR A 76 14.40 8.16 14.11
C THR A 76 13.32 7.21 14.60
N ALA A 77 12.09 7.37 14.09
CA ALA A 77 11.07 6.35 14.15
C ALA A 77 11.67 5.19 13.37
N GLY A 78 12.29 4.26 14.10
CA GLY A 78 13.00 3.14 13.54
C GLY A 78 12.13 2.52 12.46
N GLN A 79 12.67 2.45 11.25
CA GLN A 79 11.99 1.91 10.09
C GLN A 79 11.50 0.52 10.49
N THR A 80 10.21 0.39 10.78
CA THR A 80 9.68 -0.88 11.29
C THR A 80 9.81 -1.88 10.16
N VAL A 81 10.78 -2.78 10.27
CA VAL A 81 10.97 -3.87 9.32
C VAL A 81 9.72 -4.76 9.43
N PRO A 82 8.88 -4.85 8.38
CA PRO A 82 7.70 -5.70 8.42
C PRO A 82 8.10 -7.17 8.48
N GLY A 83 7.21 -8.02 9.01
CA GLY A 83 7.44 -9.47 9.07
C GLY A 83 8.13 -9.94 10.35
N ARG A 84 7.90 -9.29 11.51
CA ARG A 84 8.39 -9.78 12.81
C ARG A 84 7.94 -11.20 13.12
N LEU A 85 6.80 -11.64 12.56
CA LEU A 85 6.28 -12.99 12.74
C LEU A 85 6.83 -14.00 11.73
N ASP A 86 7.63 -13.60 10.74
CA ASP A 86 8.15 -14.52 9.73
C ASP A 86 8.93 -15.71 10.33
N PRO A 87 9.78 -15.55 11.38
CA PRO A 87 10.42 -16.69 12.04
C PRO A 87 9.41 -17.65 12.69
N LEU A 88 8.37 -17.14 13.34
CA LEU A 88 7.32 -17.95 13.97
C LEU A 88 6.50 -18.69 12.90
N LEU A 89 6.20 -18.02 11.79
CA LEU A 89 5.51 -18.61 10.65
C LEU A 89 6.34 -19.73 10.03
N GLY A 90 7.66 -19.54 9.87
CA GLY A 90 8.58 -20.57 9.38
C GLY A 90 8.63 -21.81 10.30
N GLN A 91 8.70 -21.61 11.61
CA GLN A 91 8.62 -22.72 12.57
C GLN A 91 7.31 -23.51 12.46
N ARG A 92 6.21 -22.84 12.11
CA ARG A 92 4.87 -23.44 12.05
C ARG A 92 4.54 -24.05 10.69
N ALA A 93 5.13 -23.56 9.60
CA ALA A 93 5.09 -24.17 8.28
C ALA A 93 5.83 -25.52 8.26
N GLY A 94 6.88 -25.65 9.07
CA GLY A 94 7.69 -26.86 9.13
C GLY A 94 8.46 -27.07 7.83
N ALA A 95 8.35 -28.25 7.22
CA ALA A 95 9.03 -28.54 5.95
C ALA A 95 8.27 -28.05 4.71
N ASP A 96 7.00 -27.67 4.86
CA ASP A 96 6.17 -27.20 3.74
C ASP A 96 6.00 -25.68 3.78
N ASP A 97 7.06 -24.97 3.37
CA ASP A 97 7.06 -23.50 3.21
C ASP A 97 6.05 -23.01 2.15
N GLY A 98 5.36 -23.92 1.46
CA GLY A 98 4.31 -23.61 0.49
C GLY A 98 2.92 -23.54 1.09
N ALA A 99 2.67 -24.17 2.23
CA ALA A 99 1.33 -24.27 2.80
C ALA A 99 0.85 -22.95 3.42
N ALA A 100 -0.47 -22.76 3.46
CA ALA A 100 -1.07 -21.70 4.26
C ALA A 100 -0.86 -21.98 5.76
N VAL A 101 -0.49 -20.96 6.53
CA VAL A 101 -0.17 -21.11 7.95
C VAL A 101 -1.19 -20.34 8.78
N THR A 102 -1.70 -20.98 9.84
CA THR A 102 -2.64 -20.36 10.78
C THR A 102 -2.04 -20.24 12.16
N ILE A 103 -2.11 -19.03 12.71
CA ILE A 103 -1.58 -18.69 14.03
C ILE A 103 -2.60 -17.93 14.86
N THR A 104 -2.56 -18.16 16.17
CA THR A 104 -3.19 -17.26 17.13
C THR A 104 -2.26 -16.08 17.34
N TRP A 105 -2.67 -14.90 16.88
CA TRP A 105 -1.86 -13.69 16.90
C TRP A 105 -2.22 -12.84 18.13
N GLN A 106 -1.20 -12.46 18.90
CA GLN A 106 -1.35 -11.72 20.16
C GLN A 106 -0.46 -10.47 20.12
N PRO A 107 -0.86 -9.41 19.39
CA PRO A 107 -0.08 -8.18 19.37
C PRO A 107 -0.13 -7.48 20.73
N ASP A 108 0.89 -6.67 21.03
CA ASP A 108 0.95 -5.94 22.29
C ASP A 108 -0.32 -5.11 22.53
N GLY A 109 -0.93 -5.30 23.71
CA GLY A 109 -2.13 -4.57 24.11
C GLY A 109 -3.44 -5.02 23.44
N TRP A 110 -3.47 -6.17 22.75
CA TRP A 110 -4.69 -6.68 22.09
C TRP A 110 -5.88 -6.84 23.03
N GLN A 111 -5.64 -7.08 24.33
CA GLN A 111 -6.71 -7.19 25.34
C GLN A 111 -7.52 -5.90 25.48
N GLN A 112 -6.91 -4.75 25.19
CA GLN A 112 -7.58 -3.45 25.20
C GLN A 112 -8.45 -3.21 23.96
N TRP A 113 -8.45 -4.15 23.00
CA TRP A 113 -9.26 -4.06 21.79
C TRP A 113 -10.67 -4.64 21.97
N HIS A 114 -11.01 -5.08 23.19
CA HIS A 114 -12.32 -5.64 23.54
C HIS A 114 -12.74 -6.84 22.65
N LEU A 115 -11.75 -7.65 22.25
CA LEU A 115 -11.99 -8.90 21.54
C LEU A 115 -12.30 -10.04 22.53
N ALA A 116 -13.19 -10.94 22.16
CA ALA A 116 -13.54 -12.13 22.94
C ALA A 116 -12.45 -13.23 22.90
N ALA A 117 -11.47 -13.08 22.01
CA ALA A 117 -10.27 -13.91 21.93
C ALA A 117 -9.16 -13.13 21.21
N PRO A 118 -7.92 -13.60 21.32
CA PRO A 118 -6.87 -13.18 20.40
C PRO A 118 -7.32 -13.35 18.93
N PRO A 119 -6.96 -12.41 18.05
CA PRO A 119 -7.10 -12.59 16.62
C PRO A 119 -6.49 -13.90 16.12
N VAL A 120 -7.12 -14.51 15.11
CA VAL A 120 -6.51 -15.62 14.36
C VAL A 120 -6.09 -15.07 13.00
N VAL A 121 -4.83 -15.31 12.63
CA VAL A 121 -4.27 -14.90 11.35
C VAL A 121 -4.03 -16.14 10.50
N VAL A 122 -4.47 -16.09 9.24
CA VAL A 122 -4.11 -17.06 8.20
C VAL A 122 -3.26 -16.34 7.15
N VAL A 123 -2.03 -16.76 6.97
CA VAL A 123 -1.17 -16.28 5.87
C VAL A 123 -1.34 -17.19 4.66
N PRO A 124 -1.35 -16.64 3.43
CA PRO A 124 -1.59 -17.41 2.22
C PRO A 124 -0.42 -18.36 1.92
N ALA A 125 -0.70 -19.35 1.10
CA ALA A 125 0.32 -20.26 0.56
C ALA A 125 1.48 -19.48 -0.10
N GLY A 126 2.71 -19.93 0.11
CA GLY A 126 3.90 -19.28 -0.45
C GLY A 126 4.29 -17.93 0.17
N TYR A 127 3.62 -17.47 1.24
CA TYR A 127 3.95 -16.23 1.95
C TYR A 127 5.45 -16.12 2.32
N LEU A 128 6.05 -17.21 2.81
CA LEU A 128 7.46 -17.27 3.20
C LEU A 128 8.42 -17.36 2.00
N ARG A 129 7.95 -17.84 0.85
CA ARG A 129 8.76 -17.95 -0.38
C ARG A 129 9.02 -16.61 -1.04
N HIS A 130 8.23 -15.59 -0.71
CA HIS A 130 8.34 -14.25 -1.30
C HIS A 130 8.57 -13.17 -0.24
N PRO A 131 9.74 -13.13 0.42
CA PRO A 131 10.02 -12.19 1.53
C PRO A 131 9.89 -10.72 1.13
N GLY A 132 10.04 -10.38 -0.15
CA GLY A 132 9.82 -9.04 -0.67
C GLY A 132 8.35 -8.68 -0.89
N TRP A 133 7.42 -9.64 -0.92
CA TRP A 133 6.02 -9.33 -1.26
C TRP A 133 5.25 -8.77 -0.07
N ARG A 134 4.30 -7.87 -0.37
CA ARG A 134 3.30 -7.36 0.55
C ARG A 134 1.91 -7.82 0.11
N TYR A 135 1.16 -8.35 1.06
CA TYR A 135 -0.12 -9.00 0.81
C TYR A 135 -1.27 -8.09 1.24
N PRO A 136 -2.37 -8.01 0.47
CA PRO A 136 -3.60 -7.40 0.98
C PRO A 136 -4.11 -8.17 2.19
N ALA A 137 -4.94 -7.52 3.02
CA ALA A 137 -5.57 -8.18 4.15
C ALA A 137 -7.09 -8.23 4.01
N ILE A 138 -7.68 -9.33 4.45
CA ILE A 138 -9.13 -9.49 4.61
C ILE A 138 -9.41 -9.62 6.10
N VAL A 139 -10.15 -8.67 6.67
CA VAL A 139 -10.57 -8.71 8.08
C VAL A 139 -11.95 -9.35 8.15
N VAL A 140 -12.08 -10.43 8.91
CA VAL A 140 -13.34 -11.15 9.11
C VAL A 140 -13.82 -10.96 10.54
N GLU A 141 -15.02 -10.45 10.70
CA GLU A 141 -15.64 -10.26 12.00
C GLU A 141 -16.62 -11.38 12.33
N ASP A 142 -16.62 -11.79 13.60
CA ASP A 142 -17.58 -12.73 14.18
C ASP A 142 -17.58 -14.11 13.49
N GLN A 143 -16.37 -14.66 13.28
CA GLN A 143 -16.21 -16.00 12.72
C GLN A 143 -16.48 -17.08 13.77
N ALA A 144 -17.73 -17.19 14.23
CA ALA A 144 -18.15 -18.30 15.09
C ALA A 144 -18.32 -19.57 14.25
N GLY A 145 -17.31 -20.45 14.25
CA GLY A 145 -17.45 -21.84 13.80
C GLY A 145 -17.47 -22.07 12.28
N ALA A 146 -17.10 -21.10 11.45
CA ALA A 146 -16.80 -21.40 10.06
C ALA A 146 -15.45 -22.14 9.98
N GLY A 147 -15.42 -23.29 9.30
CA GLY A 147 -14.20 -24.07 9.07
C GLY A 147 -13.09 -23.21 8.47
N GLN A 148 -11.85 -23.67 8.61
CA GLN A 148 -10.65 -22.90 8.29
C GLN A 148 -10.73 -22.34 6.86
N PRO A 149 -10.97 -21.02 6.72
CA PRO A 149 -11.18 -20.43 5.42
C PRO A 149 -9.88 -20.48 4.62
N ALA A 150 -9.96 -20.94 3.38
CA ALA A 150 -8.86 -20.78 2.44
C ALA A 150 -8.72 -19.29 2.10
N ALA A 151 -7.52 -18.74 2.28
CA ALA A 151 -7.22 -17.36 1.93
C ALA A 151 -6.53 -17.34 0.55
N PRO A 152 -7.23 -16.98 -0.55
CA PRO A 152 -6.57 -16.79 -1.83
C PRO A 152 -5.74 -15.51 -1.77
N ASP A 153 -4.41 -15.65 -1.85
CA ASP A 153 -3.40 -14.60 -2.03
C ASP A 153 -3.47 -13.37 -1.09
N ALA A 154 -4.08 -13.52 0.08
CA ALA A 154 -4.27 -12.46 1.06
C ALA A 154 -4.07 -12.94 2.49
N VAL A 155 -3.68 -12.04 3.38
CA VAL A 155 -3.63 -12.31 4.82
C VAL A 155 -5.05 -12.20 5.38
N LEU A 156 -5.57 -13.30 5.92
CA LEU A 156 -6.86 -13.30 6.58
C LEU A 156 -6.69 -13.02 8.07
N VAL A 157 -7.53 -12.13 8.62
CA VAL A 157 -7.51 -11.78 10.04
C VAL A 157 -8.91 -11.97 10.61
N CYS A 158 -9.09 -13.04 11.37
CA CYS A 158 -10.37 -13.38 12.00
C CYS A 158 -10.44 -12.80 13.41
N LEU A 159 -11.45 -11.97 13.64
CA LEU A 159 -11.69 -11.25 14.89
C LEU A 159 -12.96 -11.77 15.56
N ARG A 160 -12.83 -12.28 16.79
CA ARG A 160 -13.98 -12.66 17.61
C ARG A 160 -14.35 -11.52 18.55
N THR A 161 -15.56 -10.97 18.41
CA THR A 161 -16.02 -9.84 19.22
C THR A 161 -16.63 -10.23 20.55
N ALA A 162 -16.44 -9.40 21.58
CA ALA A 162 -17.14 -9.51 22.86
C ALA A 162 -18.25 -8.46 23.07
N GLY A 163 -18.52 -7.57 22.10
CA GLY A 163 -19.50 -6.48 22.27
C GLY A 163 -19.30 -5.34 21.26
N ALA A 164 -19.73 -4.13 21.65
CA ALA A 164 -19.53 -2.92 20.85
C ALA A 164 -18.04 -2.63 20.64
N ARG A 165 -17.65 -2.40 19.39
CA ARG A 165 -16.25 -2.08 19.03
C ARG A 165 -16.06 -0.58 18.83
N ASP A 166 -14.85 -0.14 19.09
CA ASP A 166 -14.36 1.16 18.64
C ASP A 166 -13.87 1.06 17.18
N ALA A 167 -14.40 1.90 16.30
CA ALA A 167 -13.95 2.01 14.90
C ALA A 167 -12.44 2.31 14.80
N GLY A 168 -11.86 3.02 15.78
CA GLY A 168 -10.44 3.33 15.85
C GLY A 168 -9.54 2.09 15.99
N ILE A 169 -10.06 0.98 16.52
CA ILE A 169 -9.32 -0.28 16.58
C ILE A 169 -9.11 -0.81 15.16
N LEU A 170 -10.19 -0.91 14.38
CA LEU A 170 -10.15 -1.44 13.02
C LEU A 170 -9.47 -0.46 12.06
N ALA A 171 -9.74 0.84 12.19
CA ALA A 171 -9.18 1.84 11.29
C ALA A 171 -7.69 2.11 11.52
N THR A 172 -7.20 2.00 12.77
CA THR A 172 -5.87 2.51 13.14
C THR A 172 -4.99 1.47 13.84
N ARG A 173 -5.46 0.89 14.94
CA ARG A 173 -4.61 0.04 15.81
C ARG A 173 -4.29 -1.30 15.16
N LEU A 174 -5.31 -1.99 14.67
CA LEU A 174 -5.19 -3.29 14.02
C LEU A 174 -4.29 -3.19 12.77
N PRO A 175 -4.48 -2.23 11.84
CA PRO A 175 -3.63 -2.15 10.67
C PRO A 175 -2.17 -1.82 10.99
N ARG A 176 -1.93 -0.96 11.98
CA ARG A 176 -0.57 -0.63 12.43
C ARG A 176 0.14 -1.85 13.02
N ALA A 177 -0.56 -2.61 13.86
CA ALA A 177 0.00 -3.83 14.45
C ALA A 177 0.28 -4.90 13.38
N LEU A 178 -0.66 -5.13 12.46
CA LEU A 178 -0.47 -6.05 11.34
C LEU A 178 0.71 -5.64 10.44
N ALA A 179 0.87 -4.35 10.14
CA ALA A 179 1.97 -3.87 9.29
C ALA A 179 3.35 -3.98 9.96
N ALA A 180 3.41 -4.02 11.29
CA ALA A 180 4.65 -4.27 12.03
C ALA A 180 4.98 -5.77 12.05
N ASP A 181 3.97 -6.61 12.23
CA ASP A 181 4.15 -8.03 12.49
C ASP A 181 4.17 -8.88 11.22
N LEU A 182 3.48 -8.45 10.17
CA LEU A 182 3.29 -9.14 8.90
C LEU A 182 3.58 -8.21 7.72
N ARG A 183 3.84 -8.81 6.56
CA ARG A 183 4.05 -8.11 5.30
C ARG A 183 2.73 -7.78 4.63
N VAL A 184 1.91 -6.95 5.28
CA VAL A 184 0.64 -6.48 4.71
C VAL A 184 0.79 -5.15 3.96
N THR A 185 -0.06 -4.92 2.96
CA THR A 185 -0.18 -3.62 2.30
C THR A 185 -0.79 -2.59 3.26
N ALA A 186 -0.51 -1.31 3.05
CA ALA A 186 -1.14 -0.23 3.82
C ALA A 186 -2.56 0.10 3.34
N HIS A 187 -2.99 -0.46 2.20
CA HIS A 187 -4.23 -0.14 1.51
C HIS A 187 -4.87 -1.38 0.87
N SER A 188 -6.05 -1.21 0.27
CA SER A 188 -6.74 -2.26 -0.51
C SER A 188 -7.11 -3.51 0.30
N TRP A 189 -7.57 -3.30 1.53
CA TRP A 189 -8.11 -4.30 2.42
C TRP A 189 -9.60 -4.51 2.15
N ALA A 190 -10.07 -5.68 2.54
CA ALA A 190 -11.49 -6.00 2.56
C ALA A 190 -11.97 -6.25 4.00
N LEU A 191 -13.22 -5.90 4.27
CA LEU A 191 -13.91 -6.19 5.53
C LEU A 191 -15.07 -7.15 5.26
N VAL A 192 -15.14 -8.24 6.00
CA VAL A 192 -16.24 -9.21 5.98
C VAL A 192 -16.87 -9.23 7.36
N THR A 193 -18.12 -8.83 7.46
CA THR A 193 -18.72 -8.47 8.75
C THR A 193 -20.22 -8.79 8.78
N PRO A 194 -20.80 -9.13 9.94
CA PRO A 194 -22.24 -9.28 10.07
C PRO A 194 -22.97 -7.99 9.66
N ALA A 195 -24.07 -8.12 8.91
CA ALA A 195 -24.81 -6.96 8.42
C ALA A 195 -25.38 -6.06 9.53
N GLY A 196 -25.49 -6.57 10.76
CA GLY A 196 -25.84 -5.78 11.96
C GLY A 196 -24.77 -4.78 12.40
N GLN A 197 -23.54 -4.86 11.86
CA GLN A 197 -22.44 -3.96 12.19
C GLN A 197 -22.21 -2.84 11.15
N ALA A 198 -23.11 -2.68 10.17
CA ALA A 198 -22.95 -1.73 9.06
C ALA A 198 -22.64 -0.28 9.49
N ALA A 199 -23.13 0.17 10.65
CA ALA A 199 -22.81 1.50 11.17
C ALA A 199 -21.35 1.63 11.63
N LEU A 200 -20.81 0.60 12.26
CA LEU A 200 -19.40 0.52 12.64
C LEU A 200 -18.53 0.46 11.38
N ASP A 201 -18.87 -0.41 10.42
CA ASP A 201 -18.12 -0.56 9.17
C ASP A 201 -18.06 0.77 8.42
N ARG A 202 -19.17 1.52 8.38
CA ARG A 202 -19.20 2.86 7.80
C ARG A 202 -18.24 3.82 8.54
N ALA A 203 -18.18 3.78 9.87
CA ALA A 203 -17.25 4.61 10.63
C ALA A 203 -15.79 4.25 10.33
N VAL A 204 -15.47 2.96 10.18
CA VAL A 204 -14.14 2.47 9.78
C VAL A 204 -13.78 2.97 8.37
N LEU A 205 -14.70 2.84 7.42
CA LEU A 205 -14.51 3.30 6.04
C LEU A 205 -14.33 4.82 5.95
N LEU A 206 -15.04 5.59 6.77
CA LEU A 206 -14.89 7.05 6.82
C LEU A 206 -13.54 7.47 7.44
N ALA A 207 -13.04 6.70 8.40
CA ALA A 207 -11.76 6.97 9.05
C ALA A 207 -10.57 6.70 8.12
N ASP A 208 -10.61 5.64 7.31
CA ASP A 208 -9.56 5.32 6.33
C ASP A 208 -10.13 4.69 5.04
N PRO A 209 -10.67 5.53 4.12
CA PRO A 209 -11.33 5.05 2.90
C PRO A 209 -10.34 4.45 1.89
N ALA A 210 -9.06 4.78 1.98
CA ALA A 210 -8.03 4.20 1.11
C ALA A 210 -7.69 2.77 1.55
N ARG A 211 -7.78 2.50 2.87
CA ARG A 211 -7.49 1.18 3.41
C ARG A 211 -8.55 0.16 3.08
N TYR A 212 -9.81 0.44 3.39
CA TYR A 212 -10.90 -0.51 3.20
C TYR A 212 -11.64 -0.20 1.90
N ARG A 213 -11.28 -0.88 0.80
CA ARG A 213 -11.93 -0.66 -0.51
C ARG A 213 -13.15 -1.53 -0.74
N ALA A 214 -13.25 -2.66 -0.04
CA ALA A 214 -14.31 -3.63 -0.22
C ALA A 214 -14.94 -4.02 1.12
N VAL A 215 -16.28 -4.06 1.19
CA VAL A 215 -17.03 -4.54 2.36
C VAL A 215 -18.09 -5.55 1.96
N ALA A 216 -18.03 -6.73 2.57
CA ALA A 216 -19.04 -7.77 2.43
C ALA A 216 -19.85 -7.89 3.73
N LEU A 217 -21.15 -7.56 3.65
CA LEU A 217 -22.09 -7.69 4.75
C LEU A 217 -22.75 -9.07 4.73
N LEU A 218 -22.57 -9.85 5.80
CA LEU A 218 -23.17 -11.17 5.99
C LEU A 218 -24.59 -11.00 6.55
N ALA A 219 -25.61 -11.34 5.76
CA ALA A 219 -27.01 -11.21 6.17
C ALA A 219 -27.69 -12.58 6.28
N THR A 220 -28.25 -12.86 7.47
CA THR A 220 -29.09 -14.02 7.76
C THR A 220 -30.57 -13.60 7.64
N ASP A 221 -31.11 -13.47 6.42
CA ASP A 221 -32.56 -13.38 6.15
C ASP A 221 -33.19 -11.98 6.01
N ARG A 222 -32.82 -10.97 6.81
CA ARG A 222 -33.35 -9.59 6.61
C ARG A 222 -32.51 -8.77 5.64
N ARG A 223 -33.18 -8.00 4.76
CA ARG A 223 -32.52 -6.93 4.00
C ARG A 223 -31.92 -5.96 5.03
N PRO A 224 -30.60 -5.73 5.02
CA PRO A 224 -30.01 -4.82 5.98
C PRO A 224 -30.56 -3.41 5.76
N ALA A 225 -31.21 -2.85 6.77
CA ALA A 225 -31.52 -1.43 6.86
C ALA A 225 -30.28 -0.71 7.40
N GLY A 226 -29.19 -0.80 6.66
CA GLY A 226 -27.92 -0.17 7.01
C GLY A 226 -27.86 1.26 6.47
N PRO A 227 -27.03 2.13 7.07
CA PRO A 227 -26.70 3.41 6.46
C PRO A 227 -26.04 3.18 5.08
N ALA A 228 -26.23 4.15 4.16
CA ALA A 228 -25.51 4.13 2.90
C ALA A 228 -23.99 4.15 3.14
N MET A 229 -23.27 3.26 2.46
CA MET A 229 -21.81 3.21 2.52
C MET A 229 -21.19 4.41 1.78
N PRO A 230 -19.97 4.84 2.16
CA PRO A 230 -19.27 5.91 1.47
C PRO A 230 -19.11 5.61 -0.03
N THR A 231 -19.21 6.65 -0.86
CA THR A 231 -18.98 6.55 -2.31
C THR A 231 -17.57 6.04 -2.60
N GLY A 232 -17.43 5.19 -3.62
CA GLY A 232 -16.16 4.58 -4.00
C GLY A 232 -15.75 3.33 -3.19
N THR A 233 -16.59 2.87 -2.26
CA THR A 233 -16.41 1.56 -1.60
C THR A 233 -17.22 0.50 -2.34
N ASP A 234 -16.58 -0.58 -2.76
CA ASP A 234 -17.29 -1.75 -3.29
C ASP A 234 -18.00 -2.44 -2.12
N THR A 235 -19.33 -2.47 -2.16
CA THR A 235 -20.13 -3.10 -1.08
C THR A 235 -20.99 -4.20 -1.66
N THR A 236 -21.02 -5.35 -0.98
CA THR A 236 -21.95 -6.44 -1.29
C THR A 236 -22.67 -6.93 -0.05
N VAL A 237 -23.86 -7.48 -0.23
CA VAL A 237 -24.60 -8.19 0.81
C VAL A 237 -24.67 -9.65 0.41
N VAL A 238 -24.01 -10.52 1.19
CA VAL A 238 -24.00 -11.97 0.95
C VAL A 238 -25.06 -12.62 1.82
N ARG A 239 -26.02 -13.30 1.17
CA ARG A 239 -27.09 -14.05 1.83
C ARG A 239 -26.91 -15.53 1.55
N ALA A 240 -26.67 -16.30 2.61
CA ALA A 240 -26.65 -17.77 2.59
C ALA A 240 -26.67 -18.29 4.03
N ALA A 241 -26.74 -19.61 4.21
CA ALA A 241 -26.45 -20.24 5.49
C ALA A 241 -25.06 -19.81 6.00
N ARG A 242 -24.89 -19.61 7.32
CA ARG A 242 -23.75 -18.92 7.94
C ARG A 242 -22.36 -19.32 7.40
N GLY A 243 -22.11 -20.62 7.21
CA GLY A 243 -20.85 -21.14 6.65
C GLY A 243 -20.67 -20.87 5.15
N ALA A 244 -21.73 -21.03 4.36
CA ALA A 244 -21.72 -20.73 2.93
C ALA A 244 -21.61 -19.22 2.66
N ALA A 245 -22.23 -18.38 3.51
CA ALA A 245 -22.16 -16.93 3.41
C ALA A 245 -20.75 -16.42 3.61
N THR A 246 -20.06 -16.92 4.64
CA THR A 246 -18.65 -16.56 4.91
C THR A 246 -17.76 -16.95 3.73
N THR A 247 -17.90 -18.18 3.22
CA THR A 247 -17.11 -18.66 2.06
C THR A 247 -17.35 -17.82 0.80
N ALA A 248 -18.61 -17.48 0.51
CA ALA A 248 -18.96 -16.65 -0.64
C ALA A 248 -18.47 -15.20 -0.47
N ALA A 249 -18.54 -14.64 0.74
CA ALA A 249 -18.02 -13.31 1.04
C ALA A 249 -16.51 -13.23 0.92
N LEU A 250 -15.79 -14.25 1.39
CA LEU A 250 -14.34 -14.35 1.23
C LEU A 250 -13.92 -14.47 -0.23
N ARG A 251 -14.63 -15.28 -1.02
CA ARG A 251 -14.40 -15.37 -2.47
C ARG A 251 -14.62 -14.03 -3.15
N TRP A 252 -15.73 -13.36 -2.85
CA TRP A 252 -16.01 -12.03 -3.39
C TRP A 252 -14.94 -11.01 -2.96
N ALA A 253 -14.53 -11.01 -1.69
CA ALA A 253 -13.49 -10.12 -1.18
C ALA A 253 -12.15 -10.36 -1.89
N GLY A 254 -11.76 -11.62 -2.07
CA GLY A 254 -10.57 -12.02 -2.83
C GLY A 254 -10.56 -11.54 -4.28
N GLN A 255 -11.72 -11.41 -4.92
CA GLN A 255 -11.84 -10.86 -6.28
C GLN A 255 -11.73 -9.33 -6.34
N ARG A 256 -11.85 -8.64 -5.20
CA ARG A 256 -11.87 -7.17 -5.11
C ARG A 256 -10.57 -6.58 -4.59
N ILE A 257 -9.74 -7.39 -3.95
CA ILE A 257 -8.40 -7.00 -3.54
C ILE A 257 -7.40 -7.30 -4.67
N PRO A 258 -6.38 -6.45 -4.85
CA PRO A 258 -5.34 -6.69 -5.85
C PRO A 258 -4.47 -7.87 -5.43
N ALA A 259 -3.74 -8.45 -6.40
CA ALA A 259 -2.72 -9.45 -6.11
C ALA A 259 -1.61 -8.88 -5.18
N PRO A 260 -0.85 -9.73 -4.48
CA PRO A 260 0.29 -9.30 -3.69
C PRO A 260 1.26 -8.44 -4.50
N LEU A 261 1.73 -7.36 -3.87
CA LEU A 261 2.66 -6.42 -4.48
C LEU A 261 4.08 -6.85 -4.16
N ALA A 262 4.89 -7.08 -5.19
CA ALA A 262 6.33 -7.23 -4.98
C ALA A 262 6.91 -5.95 -4.36
N ALA A 263 7.90 -6.09 -3.47
CA ALA A 263 8.65 -4.95 -2.97
C ALA A 263 9.17 -4.16 -4.17
N PRO A 264 9.21 -2.81 -4.06
CA PRO A 264 9.97 -2.01 -5.00
C PRO A 264 11.37 -2.61 -5.10
N ALA A 265 11.84 -2.84 -6.32
CA ALA A 265 13.22 -3.29 -6.52
C ALA A 265 14.12 -2.36 -5.71
N ALA A 266 14.94 -2.92 -4.84
CA ALA A 266 15.89 -2.14 -4.08
C ALA A 266 16.66 -1.30 -5.08
N LEU A 267 16.58 0.03 -4.95
CA LEU A 267 17.38 0.92 -5.79
C LEU A 267 18.81 0.44 -5.62
N ALA A 268 19.42 -0.04 -6.71
CA ALA A 268 20.80 -0.47 -6.68
C ALA A 268 21.57 0.65 -5.99
N PRO A 269 22.31 0.37 -4.89
CA PRO A 269 22.99 1.41 -4.15
C PRO A 269 23.76 2.20 -5.19
N TYR A 270 23.49 3.52 -5.26
CA TYR A 270 24.15 4.38 -6.22
C TYR A 270 25.63 4.14 -6.03
N GLN A 271 26.23 3.36 -6.93
CA GLN A 271 27.66 3.19 -6.95
C GLN A 271 28.12 4.55 -7.42
N LYS A 272 28.51 5.37 -6.44
CA LYS A 272 29.25 6.59 -6.71
C LYS A 272 30.48 6.11 -7.45
N SER A 273 30.40 6.12 -8.77
CA SER A 273 31.51 5.84 -9.67
C SER A 273 32.62 6.69 -9.11
N ALA A 274 33.64 6.06 -8.54
CA ALA A 274 34.80 6.79 -8.06
C ALA A 274 35.27 7.55 -9.30
N GLY A 275 34.99 8.86 -9.33
CA GLY A 275 35.34 9.70 -10.46
C GLY A 275 36.83 9.47 -10.73
N PRO A 276 37.25 9.46 -12.01
CA PRO A 276 38.65 9.28 -12.35
C PRO A 276 39.47 10.16 -11.43
N ARG A 277 40.29 9.53 -10.57
CA ARG A 277 41.12 10.24 -9.62
C ARG A 277 41.92 11.25 -10.46
N PRO A 278 41.78 12.56 -10.25
CA PRO A 278 42.49 13.54 -11.06
C PRO A 278 43.96 13.16 -11.04
N GLY A 279 44.51 12.90 -12.23
CA GLY A 279 45.83 12.30 -12.40
C GLY A 279 46.83 13.01 -11.51
N ALA A 280 47.54 12.23 -10.69
CA ALA A 280 48.77 12.70 -10.10
C ALA A 280 49.64 13.21 -11.25
N ALA A 281 49.97 14.50 -11.21
CA ALA A 281 50.85 15.11 -12.19
C ALA A 281 52.13 14.26 -12.27
N PRO A 282 52.62 13.92 -13.48
CA PRO A 282 53.89 13.25 -13.62
C PRO A 282 54.96 14.13 -12.97
N THR A 283 55.49 13.66 -11.84
CA THR A 283 56.67 14.26 -11.22
C THR A 283 57.81 14.06 -12.21
N GLY A 284 58.24 15.17 -12.83
CA GLY A 284 59.34 15.22 -13.76
C GLY A 284 60.59 14.59 -13.15
N GLY A 285 60.92 13.39 -13.65
CA GLY A 285 62.13 12.67 -13.33
C GLY A 285 63.34 13.41 -13.88
N GLY A 286 64.16 13.85 -12.93
CA GLY A 286 65.49 14.45 -13.05
C GLY A 286 66.30 14.18 -14.31
N HIS A 287 66.77 15.28 -14.86
CA HIS A 287 67.95 15.42 -15.71
C HIS A 287 69.16 14.68 -15.09
N GLY A 288 69.53 13.54 -15.66
CA GLY A 288 70.78 12.85 -15.37
C GLY A 288 71.88 13.33 -16.33
N THR A 289 72.63 14.34 -15.91
CA THR A 289 73.93 14.71 -16.50
C THR A 289 75.04 13.90 -15.86
N GLY A 290 75.84 13.22 -16.68
CA GLY A 290 77.07 12.52 -16.29
C GLY A 290 77.25 11.27 -17.14
N GLN A 291 78.38 11.00 -17.80
CA GLN A 291 79.73 11.53 -17.68
C GLN A 291 80.54 11.00 -18.89
N PRO A 292 81.58 11.72 -19.38
CA PRO A 292 82.49 11.23 -20.41
C PRO A 292 83.68 10.47 -19.80
N ARG A 293 84.19 9.46 -20.53
CA ARG A 293 85.53 8.82 -20.50
C ARG A 293 85.42 7.50 -21.27
N ARG A 294 86.37 7.06 -22.09
CA ARG A 294 87.62 7.60 -22.62
C ARG A 294 87.95 6.76 -23.85
#